data_AF-A0A4Q5Y6Q9-F1
#
_entry.id   AF-A0A4Q5Y6Q9-F1
#
_cell.length_a   1.000
_cell.length_b   1.000
_cell.length_c   1.000
_cell.angle_alpha   90.00
_cell.angle_beta   90.00
_cell.angle_gamma   90.00
#
_symmetry.space_group_name_H-M   'P 1'
#
loop_
_entity.id
_entity.type
_entity.pdbx_description
1 polymer ?
#
loop_
_entity_poly.entity_id
_entity_poly.type
_entity_poly.pdbx_seq_one_letter_code
_entity_poly.pdbx_strand_id
1 'polypeptide(L)'
;MKDIQYYITPPHQCSYIEGRAARMVFLDPVKRIDTVTLSELSRQGFRRSGDFVYRPECHHCRQCLSARINVQRFVANSSQKKAIKSNRDLRLEMRETHHATDVHYQLYERYIRLRHADGDMYPPSREQFEKFLVDSCTSRKTGLAL
;
A
#
# COMPACT_ATOMS: atom_id res chain seq x y z
N MET A 1 -16.15 21.13 0.63
CA MET A 1 -15.52 19.80 0.78
C MET A 1 -16.58 18.77 0.40
N LYS A 2 -16.28 17.82 -0.50
CA LYS A 2 -17.24 16.74 -0.81
C LYS A 2 -17.45 15.91 0.46
N ASP A 3 -18.69 15.49 0.72
CA ASP A 3 -18.99 14.60 1.85
C ASP A 3 -18.31 13.23 1.63
N ILE A 4 -17.26 12.98 2.42
CA ILE A 4 -16.56 11.70 2.44
C ILE A 4 -17.31 10.78 3.41
N GLN A 5 -17.82 9.68 2.88
CA GLN A 5 -18.50 8.67 3.66
C GLN A 5 -17.51 7.65 4.19
N TYR A 6 -17.62 7.36 5.48
CA TYR A 6 -16.77 6.41 6.18
C TYR A 6 -17.57 5.21 6.65
N TYR A 7 -16.96 4.04 6.57
CA TYR A 7 -17.48 2.78 7.10
C TYR A 7 -16.55 2.24 8.16
N ILE A 8 -17.08 1.53 9.15
CA ILE A 8 -16.29 0.91 10.20
C ILE A 8 -16.53 -0.59 10.24
N THR A 9 -15.46 -1.37 10.36
CA THR A 9 -15.59 -2.82 10.49
C THR A 9 -16.06 -3.20 11.89
N PRO A 10 -16.69 -4.39 12.04
CA PRO A 10 -16.77 -5.04 13.33
C PRO A 10 -15.37 -5.22 13.97
N PRO A 11 -15.29 -5.32 15.30
CA PRO A 11 -14.06 -5.69 15.98
C PRO A 11 -13.54 -7.07 15.53
N HIS A 12 -12.23 -7.18 15.35
CA HIS A 12 -11.50 -8.41 15.05
C HIS A 12 -10.21 -8.48 15.88
N GLN A 13 -9.49 -9.61 15.85
CA GLN A 13 -8.21 -9.73 16.57
C GLN A 13 -7.15 -8.81 15.97
N CYS A 14 -6.40 -8.09 16.82
CA CYS A 14 -5.31 -7.24 16.37
C CYS A 14 -4.14 -8.08 15.83
N SER A 15 -3.71 -7.81 14.61
CA SER A 15 -2.61 -8.52 13.95
C SER A 15 -1.23 -8.28 14.58
N TYR A 16 -1.08 -7.27 15.44
CA TYR A 16 0.21 -6.89 16.02
C TYR A 16 0.32 -7.10 17.52
N ILE A 17 -0.81 -7.11 18.25
CA ILE A 17 -0.82 -7.19 19.71
C ILE A 17 -1.86 -8.22 20.13
N GLU A 18 -1.37 -9.34 20.65
CA GLU A 18 -2.20 -10.44 21.12
C GLU A 18 -3.18 -9.98 22.22
N GLY A 19 -4.38 -10.57 22.23
CA GLY A 19 -5.43 -10.25 23.19
C GLY A 19 -6.11 -8.89 23.00
N ARG A 20 -5.75 -8.10 21.96
CA ARG A 20 -6.42 -6.82 21.67
C ARG A 20 -7.40 -6.92 20.51
N ALA A 21 -8.51 -6.20 20.63
CA ALA A 21 -9.44 -5.97 19.53
C ALA A 21 -8.96 -4.82 18.63
N ALA A 22 -9.14 -4.98 17.33
CA ALA A 22 -8.91 -4.00 16.30
C ALA A 22 -10.18 -3.75 15.48
N ARG A 23 -10.31 -2.54 14.94
CA ARG A 23 -11.31 -2.19 13.94
C ARG A 23 -10.70 -1.17 13.00
N MET A 24 -11.21 -1.12 11.78
CA MET A 24 -10.71 -0.23 10.75
C MET A 24 -11.84 0.65 10.26
N VAL A 25 -11.52 1.91 9.99
CA VAL A 25 -12.38 2.82 9.23
C VAL A 25 -11.90 2.85 7.78
N PHE A 26 -12.83 2.75 6.83
CA PHE A 26 -12.58 2.77 5.39
C PHE A 26 -13.37 3.90 4.74
N LEU A 27 -12.84 4.44 3.64
CA LEU A 27 -13.64 5.19 2.68
C LEU A 27 -14.39 4.23 1.77
N ASP A 28 -15.52 4.67 1.22
CA ASP A 28 -16.21 3.98 0.14
C ASP A 28 -15.24 3.74 -1.05
N PRO A 29 -14.88 2.49 -1.37
CA PRO A 29 -13.94 2.20 -2.46
C PRO A 29 -14.51 2.56 -3.84
N VAL A 30 -15.83 2.69 -3.98
CA VAL A 30 -16.49 3.11 -5.24
C VAL A 30 -16.25 4.61 -5.50
N LYS A 31 -16.03 5.40 -4.44
CA LYS A 31 -15.79 6.85 -4.58
C LYS A 31 -14.32 7.12 -4.84
N ARG A 32 -14.00 7.40 -6.10
CA ARG A 32 -12.68 7.95 -6.49
C ARG A 32 -12.45 9.30 -5.81
N ILE A 33 -11.26 9.47 -5.23
CA ILE A 33 -10.80 10.73 -4.62
C ILE A 33 -9.67 11.35 -5.45
N ASP A 34 -9.47 12.66 -5.35
CA ASP A 34 -8.31 13.29 -5.96
C ASP A 34 -7.03 13.09 -5.12
N THR A 35 -5.88 13.37 -5.74
CA THR A 35 -4.57 13.21 -5.11
C THR A 35 -4.34 14.15 -3.93
N VAL A 36 -5.01 15.31 -3.90
CA VAL A 36 -4.93 16.27 -2.79
C VAL A 36 -5.64 15.69 -1.56
N THR A 37 -6.86 15.19 -1.75
CA THR A 37 -7.66 14.51 -0.72
C THR A 37 -6.92 13.29 -0.18
N LEU A 38 -6.34 12.45 -1.05
CA LEU A 38 -5.52 11.31 -0.62
C LEU A 38 -4.32 11.76 0.22
N SER A 39 -3.67 12.86 -0.17
CA SER A 39 -2.54 13.43 0.59
C SER A 39 -2.96 13.90 1.98
N GLU A 40 -4.10 14.57 2.11
CA GLU A 40 -4.68 14.99 3.39
C GLU A 40 -5.04 13.81 4.29
N LEU A 41 -5.71 12.80 3.75
CA LEU A 41 -6.04 11.56 4.47
C LEU A 41 -4.78 10.84 4.96
N SER A 42 -3.73 10.79 4.13
CA SER A 42 -2.44 10.22 4.54
C SER A 42 -1.81 10.98 5.71
N ARG A 43 -1.95 12.31 5.77
CA ARG A 43 -1.51 13.11 6.94
C ARG A 43 -2.27 12.75 8.21
N GLN A 44 -3.53 12.34 8.09
CA GLN A 44 -4.40 11.91 9.19
C GLN A 44 -4.25 10.42 9.55
N GLY A 45 -3.29 9.70 8.94
CA GLY A 45 -2.99 8.31 9.27
C GLY A 45 -3.72 7.27 8.41
N PHE A 46 -4.46 7.69 7.39
CA PHE A 46 -4.98 6.76 6.38
C PHE A 46 -3.86 6.16 5.54
N ARG A 47 -4.04 4.89 5.21
CA ARG A 47 -3.21 4.02 4.37
C ARG A 47 -4.02 3.68 3.12
N ARG A 48 -3.32 3.27 2.05
CA ARG A 48 -3.93 2.85 0.78
C ARG A 48 -3.50 1.44 0.43
N SER A 49 -4.44 0.63 -0.06
CA SER A 49 -4.18 -0.65 -0.71
C SER A 49 -5.14 -0.81 -1.90
N GLY A 50 -4.63 -0.74 -3.12
CA GLY A 50 -5.46 -0.69 -4.32
C GLY A 50 -6.45 0.47 -4.29
N ASP A 51 -7.74 0.12 -4.29
CA ASP A 51 -8.87 1.04 -4.19
C ASP A 51 -9.26 1.41 -2.76
N PHE A 52 -8.77 0.67 -1.76
CA PHE A 52 -9.13 0.91 -0.36
C PHE A 52 -8.26 1.99 0.27
N VAL A 53 -8.92 2.93 0.94
CA VAL A 53 -8.28 3.94 1.81
C VAL A 53 -8.80 3.74 3.22
N TYR A 54 -7.91 3.49 4.18
CA TYR A 54 -8.30 3.00 5.51
C TYR A 54 -7.36 3.41 6.63
N ARG A 55 -7.83 3.42 7.88
CA ARG A 55 -6.96 3.51 9.07
C ARG A 55 -7.49 2.68 10.23
N PRO A 56 -6.63 2.19 11.13
CA PRO A 56 -7.06 1.63 12.40
C PRO A 56 -7.80 2.68 13.25
N GLU A 57 -8.86 2.25 13.92
CA GLU A 57 -9.72 3.10 14.76
C GLU A 57 -10.05 2.37 16.09
N CYS A 58 -9.07 1.74 16.73
CA CYS A 58 -9.29 0.91 17.92
C CYS A 58 -9.72 1.75 19.14
N HIS A 59 -10.70 1.29 19.93
CA HIS A 59 -11.21 2.02 21.10
C HIS A 59 -10.16 2.29 22.19
N HIS A 60 -9.35 1.28 22.52
CA HIS A 60 -8.40 1.32 23.65
C HIS A 60 -6.93 1.19 23.21
N CYS A 61 -6.63 1.46 21.94
CA CYS A 61 -5.28 1.30 21.39
C CYS A 61 -4.95 2.39 20.36
N ARG A 62 -3.77 3.01 20.50
CA ARG A 62 -3.23 4.01 19.56
C ARG A 62 -1.83 3.64 19.03
N GLN A 63 -1.46 2.36 19.09
CA GLN A 63 -0.13 1.86 18.70
C GLN A 63 0.08 1.78 17.18
N CYS A 64 -0.97 1.94 16.39
CA CYS A 64 -0.88 1.96 14.93
C CYS A 64 -0.37 3.33 14.42
N LEU A 65 0.93 3.57 14.61
CA LEU A 65 1.57 4.83 14.25
C LEU A 65 1.99 4.85 12.77
N SER A 66 1.78 5.99 12.10
CA SER A 66 2.29 6.24 10.76
C SER A 66 3.70 6.81 10.85
N ALA A 67 4.70 6.04 10.41
CA ALA A 67 6.09 6.48 10.35
C ALA A 67 6.40 7.15 8.99
N ARG A 68 7.25 8.17 9.00
CA ARG A 68 7.82 8.79 7.79
C ARG A 68 9.34 8.78 7.89
N ILE A 69 10.02 8.45 6.81
CA ILE A 69 11.49 8.43 6.75
C ILE A 69 11.96 9.72 6.11
N ASN A 70 12.87 10.44 6.76
CA ASN A 70 13.51 11.61 6.16
C ASN A 70 14.60 11.15 5.19
N VAL A 71 14.23 11.05 3.92
CA VAL A 71 15.13 10.61 2.84
C VAL A 71 16.32 11.53 2.62
N GLN A 72 16.24 12.82 2.98
CA GLN A 72 17.36 13.77 2.84
C GLN A 72 18.53 13.47 3.79
N ARG A 73 18.26 12.73 4.88
CA ARG A 73 19.27 12.31 5.86
C ARG A 73 19.82 10.92 5.61
N PHE A 74 19.39 10.26 4.52
CA PHE A 74 19.83 8.91 4.23
C PHE A 74 21.34 8.89 3.88
N VAL A 75 22.10 8.09 4.61
CA VAL A 75 23.50 7.78 4.30
C VAL A 75 23.66 6.27 4.25
N ALA A 76 24.05 5.75 3.09
CA ALA A 76 24.18 4.31 2.89
C ALA A 76 25.28 3.73 3.81
N ASN A 77 24.94 2.68 4.57
CA ASN A 77 25.92 1.92 5.34
C ASN A 77 26.70 0.94 4.45
N SER A 78 27.66 0.22 5.02
CA SER A 78 28.55 -0.68 4.25
C SER A 78 27.80 -1.79 3.50
N SER A 79 26.75 -2.38 4.09
CA SER A 79 25.97 -3.43 3.43
C SER A 79 25.13 -2.89 2.28
N GLN A 80 24.54 -1.70 2.46
CA GLN A 80 23.79 -1.00 1.41
C GLN A 80 24.70 -0.58 0.25
N LYS A 81 25.91 -0.06 0.53
CA LYS A 81 26.90 0.26 -0.50
C LYS A 81 27.29 -0.97 -1.32
N LYS A 82 27.48 -2.11 -0.65
CA LYS A 82 27.76 -3.39 -1.32
C LYS A 82 26.60 -3.81 -2.23
N ALA A 83 25.36 -3.71 -1.73
CA ALA A 83 24.16 -4.03 -2.51
C ALA A 83 24.00 -3.10 -3.74
N ILE A 84 24.25 -1.80 -3.60
CA ILE A 84 24.23 -0.87 -4.73
C ILE A 84 25.27 -1.27 -5.77
N LYS A 85 26.50 -1.62 -5.33
CA LYS A 85 27.57 -2.04 -6.23
C LYS A 85 27.23 -3.34 -6.99
N SER A 86 26.60 -4.31 -6.34
CA SER A 86 26.26 -5.59 -6.96
C SER A 86 25.11 -5.51 -7.97
N ASN A 87 24.32 -4.44 -7.93
CA ASN A 87 23.12 -4.26 -8.76
C ASN A 87 23.27 -3.08 -9.73
N ARG A 88 24.51 -2.74 -10.14
CA ARG A 88 24.78 -1.62 -11.06
C ARG A 88 24.30 -1.87 -12.49
N ASP A 89 24.03 -3.12 -12.82
CA ASP A 89 23.45 -3.57 -14.08
C ASP A 89 21.95 -3.30 -14.18
N LEU A 90 21.27 -3.10 -13.04
CA LEU A 90 19.84 -2.84 -13.01
C LEU A 90 19.51 -1.42 -13.49
N ARG A 91 18.45 -1.31 -14.28
CA ARG A 91 17.84 -0.04 -14.71
C ARG A 91 16.48 0.12 -14.06
N LEU A 92 16.18 1.33 -13.61
CA LEU A 92 14.88 1.69 -13.03
C LEU A 92 14.10 2.52 -14.04
N GLU A 93 12.85 2.14 -14.28
CA GLU A 93 11.92 2.89 -15.12
C GLU A 93 10.60 3.09 -14.38
N MET A 94 10.05 4.31 -14.44
CA MET A 94 8.71 4.59 -13.92
C MET A 94 7.69 4.35 -15.03
N ARG A 95 6.71 3.49 -14.78
CA ARG A 95 5.64 3.16 -15.72
C ARG A 95 4.28 3.32 -15.06
N GLU A 96 3.27 3.61 -15.88
CA GLU A 96 1.89 3.59 -15.40
C GLU A 96 1.47 2.16 -15.06
N THR A 97 0.71 2.00 -13.98
CA THR A 97 0.34 0.67 -13.46
C THR A 97 -0.52 -0.12 -14.44
N HIS A 98 -1.30 0.56 -15.29
CA HIS A 98 -2.08 -0.07 -16.36
C HIS A 98 -1.22 -0.65 -17.50
N HIS A 99 0.08 -0.34 -17.54
CA HIS A 99 1.05 -0.99 -18.43
C HIS A 99 1.65 -2.28 -17.84
N ALA A 100 1.12 -2.78 -16.72
CA ALA A 100 1.54 -4.05 -16.15
C ALA A 100 1.32 -5.19 -17.16
N THR A 101 2.37 -5.96 -17.40
CA THR A 101 2.38 -7.13 -18.30
C THR A 101 2.40 -8.43 -17.51
N ASP A 102 2.27 -9.57 -18.21
CA ASP A 102 2.35 -10.90 -17.60
C ASP A 102 3.67 -11.16 -16.89
N VAL A 103 4.77 -10.52 -17.29
CA VAL A 103 6.06 -10.61 -16.58
C VAL A 103 5.94 -10.10 -15.14
N HIS A 104 5.16 -9.04 -14.93
CA HIS A 104 4.91 -8.50 -13.59
C HIS A 104 4.03 -9.43 -12.76
N TYR A 105 3.01 -10.02 -13.39
CA TYR A 105 2.16 -11.01 -12.73
C TYR A 105 2.94 -12.26 -12.32
N GLN A 106 3.80 -12.79 -13.19
CA GLN A 106 4.64 -13.95 -12.88
C GLN A 106 5.60 -13.67 -11.70
N LEU A 107 6.15 -12.45 -11.63
CA LEU A 107 6.97 -12.04 -10.48
C LEU A 107 6.14 -11.99 -9.18
N TYR A 108 4.93 -11.43 -9.24
CA TYR A 108 3.98 -11.40 -8.14
C TYR A 108 3.61 -12.82 -7.68
N GLU A 109 3.20 -13.69 -8.61
CA GLU A 109 2.83 -15.08 -8.32
C GLU A 109 3.98 -15.81 -7.62
N ARG A 110 5.20 -15.71 -8.18
CA ARG A 110 6.39 -16.32 -7.58
C ARG A 110 6.64 -15.80 -6.17
N TYR A 111 6.50 -14.49 -5.94
CA TYR A 111 6.67 -13.89 -4.62
C TYR A 111 5.65 -14.42 -3.61
N ILE A 112 4.37 -14.45 -3.96
CA ILE A 112 3.31 -14.96 -3.08
C ILE A 112 3.52 -16.43 -2.76
N ARG A 113 3.80 -17.28 -3.75
CA ARG A 113 4.07 -18.72 -3.53
C ARG A 113 5.26 -18.96 -2.60
N LEU A 114 6.30 -18.12 -2.65
CA LEU A 114 7.52 -18.31 -1.86
C LEU A 114 7.46 -17.69 -0.46
N ARG A 115 6.68 -16.62 -0.27
CA ARG A 115 6.74 -15.80 0.96
C ARG A 115 5.43 -15.71 1.73
N HIS A 116 4.31 -16.03 1.08
CA HIS A 116 2.95 -15.85 1.61
C HIS A 116 2.07 -17.07 1.34
N ALA A 117 2.67 -18.27 1.23
CA ALA A 117 1.93 -19.50 0.96
C ALA A 117 0.92 -19.87 2.06
N ASP A 118 1.11 -19.32 3.25
CA ASP A 118 0.31 -19.50 4.47
C ASP A 118 -0.59 -18.30 4.80
N GLY A 119 -0.64 -17.28 3.93
CA GLY A 119 -1.40 -16.05 4.13
C GLY A 119 -2.61 -15.90 3.21
N ASP A 120 -3.44 -14.89 3.49
CA ASP A 120 -4.67 -14.57 2.74
C ASP A 120 -4.45 -14.18 1.27
N MET A 121 -3.18 -14.05 0.84
CA MET A 121 -2.82 -13.80 -0.55
C MET A 121 -2.62 -15.08 -1.38
N TYR A 122 -2.71 -16.25 -0.77
CA TYR A 122 -2.54 -17.53 -1.44
C TYR A 122 -3.88 -18.27 -1.63
N PRO A 123 -4.12 -18.93 -2.78
CA PRO A 123 -3.27 -18.97 -3.96
C PRO A 123 -3.29 -17.63 -4.73
N PRO A 124 -2.17 -17.24 -5.37
CA PRO A 124 -2.12 -16.01 -6.14
C PRO A 124 -3.08 -16.09 -7.35
N SER A 125 -3.76 -14.97 -7.62
CA SER A 125 -4.62 -14.83 -8.79
C SER A 125 -4.35 -13.52 -9.52
N ARG A 126 -4.69 -13.47 -10.82
CA ARG A 126 -4.54 -12.26 -11.63
C ARG A 126 -5.46 -11.13 -11.15
N GLU A 127 -6.67 -11.46 -10.72
CA GLU A 127 -7.61 -10.51 -10.14
C GLU A 127 -7.03 -9.86 -8.88
N GLN A 128 -6.40 -10.63 -7.99
CA GLN A 128 -5.78 -10.08 -6.79
C GLN A 128 -4.57 -9.19 -7.12
N PHE A 129 -3.76 -9.60 -8.10
CA PHE A 129 -2.66 -8.78 -8.62
C PHE A 129 -3.17 -7.42 -9.13
N GLU A 130 -4.23 -7.43 -9.95
CA GLU A 130 -4.83 -6.20 -10.51
C GLU A 130 -5.37 -5.30 -9.39
N LYS A 131 -6.20 -5.84 -8.49
CA LYS A 131 -6.75 -5.08 -7.37
C LYS A 131 -5.68 -4.50 -6.44
N PHE A 132 -4.57 -5.20 -6.27
CA PHE A 132 -3.52 -4.79 -5.33
C PHE A 132 -2.51 -3.81 -5.92
N LEU A 133 -2.06 -4.04 -7.15
CA LEU A 133 -0.95 -3.30 -7.77
C LEU A 133 -1.35 -2.41 -8.95
N VAL A 134 -2.45 -2.71 -9.63
CA VAL A 134 -2.90 -1.98 -10.82
C VAL A 134 -3.92 -0.91 -10.46
N ASP A 135 -4.93 -1.30 -9.69
CA ASP A 135 -6.06 -0.45 -9.31
C ASP A 135 -5.67 0.70 -8.36
N SER A 136 -6.44 1.78 -8.44
CA SER A 136 -6.13 3.02 -7.75
C SER A 136 -7.36 3.83 -7.38
N CYS A 137 -7.48 4.13 -6.08
CA CYS A 137 -8.51 4.99 -5.51
C CYS A 137 -8.51 6.44 -6.05
N THR A 138 -7.45 6.84 -6.77
CA THR A 138 -7.35 8.16 -7.42
C THR A 138 -7.33 8.01 -8.94
N SER A 139 -8.06 8.88 -9.64
CA SER A 139 -7.81 9.13 -11.06
C SER A 139 -6.59 10.06 -11.19
N ARG A 140 -5.50 9.60 -11.81
CA ARG A 140 -4.43 10.52 -12.20
C ARG A 140 -4.99 11.47 -13.26
N LYS A 141 -4.87 12.78 -13.03
CA LYS A 141 -4.66 13.69 -14.16
C LYS A 141 -3.23 13.46 -14.62
N THR A 142 -3.06 12.95 -15.83
CA THR A 142 -1.78 12.89 -16.54
C THR A 142 -1.16 14.28 -16.51
N GLY A 143 -0.04 14.46 -15.82
CA GLY A 143 0.58 15.77 -15.67
C GLY A 143 1.41 15.92 -14.42
N LEU A 144 2.44 15.08 -14.26
CA LEU A 144 3.69 15.55 -13.67
C LEU A 144 4.80 14.78 -14.38
N ALA A 145 5.26 15.34 -15.50
CA ALA A 145 6.59 15.04 -15.99
C ALA A 145 7.58 15.49 -14.91
N LEU A 146 8.35 14.55 -14.38
CA LEU A 146 9.64 14.84 -13.79
C LEU A 146 10.65 14.96 -14.92
#